data_AF-B2VSB5-F1
#
_entry.id   AF-B2VSB5-F1
#
_cell.length_a   1.000
_cell.length_b   1.000
_cell.length_c   1.000
_cell.angle_alpha   90.00
_cell.angle_beta   90.00
_cell.angle_gamma   90.00
#
_symmetry.space_group_name_H-M   'P 1'
#
loop_
_entity.id
_entity.type
_entity.pdbx_description
1 polymer ?
#
loop_
_entity_poly.entity_id
_entity_poly.type
_entity_poly.pdbx_seq_one_letter_code
_entity_poly.pdbx_strand_id
1 'polypeptide(L)'
;MTTQELGSKATAIPGLSCAKFLTLRWLTRPNLKPNGYPKACTRCDEWHGGAVFYSPRKLASERARKAAELDEAAELQLQKARDREIKAAEAAEKKRSQEAAKVARQQAKIAKDAEQLRQREEKAAKRALKKLQQAATAQKSRDTANKRKREASHKPAKKPTKRRRVVAPSSGVVAGPPEASPPPKFSLRNRQIKTPARYK
;
A
#
# COMPACT_ATOMS: atom_id res chain seq x y z
N MET A 1 -19.79 -41.87 -35.10
CA MET A 1 -20.30 -40.66 -34.42
C MET A 1 -20.30 -40.94 -32.93
N THR A 2 -19.23 -40.53 -32.26
CA THR A 2 -18.91 -40.91 -30.87
C THR A 2 -19.00 -39.68 -29.98
N THR A 3 -19.94 -39.68 -29.05
CA THR A 3 -20.08 -38.70 -27.97
C THR A 3 -18.99 -38.95 -26.94
N GLN A 4 -18.07 -37.98 -26.76
CA GLN A 4 -17.11 -37.99 -25.67
C GLN A 4 -17.73 -37.29 -24.46
N GLU A 5 -17.94 -38.07 -23.40
CA GLU A 5 -18.06 -37.54 -22.04
C GLU A 5 -16.73 -36.95 -21.60
N LEU A 6 -16.75 -35.73 -21.07
CA LEU A 6 -15.63 -35.18 -20.30
C LEU A 6 -16.13 -34.81 -18.92
N GLY A 7 -15.87 -35.74 -17.99
CA GLY A 7 -16.07 -35.58 -16.56
C GLY A 7 -15.26 -34.43 -15.98
N SER A 8 -15.95 -33.56 -15.25
CA SER A 8 -15.35 -32.56 -14.36
C SER A 8 -14.60 -33.25 -13.22
N LYS A 9 -13.29 -33.40 -13.37
CA LYS A 9 -12.39 -33.72 -12.26
C LYS A 9 -12.25 -32.48 -11.38
N ALA A 10 -12.94 -32.49 -10.25
CA ALA A 10 -12.72 -31.55 -9.16
C ALA A 10 -11.33 -31.83 -8.54
N THR A 11 -10.34 -31.02 -8.88
CA THR A 11 -9.07 -30.98 -8.15
C THR A 11 -9.30 -30.29 -6.82
N ALA A 12 -9.48 -31.09 -5.77
CA ALA A 12 -9.40 -30.64 -4.39
C ALA A 12 -7.98 -30.13 -4.11
N ILE A 13 -7.86 -28.87 -3.67
CA ILE A 13 -6.63 -28.31 -3.12
C ILE A 13 -6.59 -28.72 -1.64
N PRO A 14 -5.71 -29.65 -1.22
CA PRO A 14 -5.59 -30.00 0.18
C PRO A 14 -4.69 -28.96 0.86
N GLY A 15 -5.14 -28.38 1.97
CA GLY A 15 -4.22 -27.67 2.88
C GLY A 15 -4.61 -26.29 3.38
N LEU A 16 -5.89 -25.92 3.39
CA LEU A 16 -6.35 -24.80 4.21
C LEU A 16 -7.14 -25.36 5.38
N SER A 17 -6.43 -25.59 6.48
CA SER A 17 -7.02 -25.99 7.74
C SER A 17 -8.13 -25.03 8.14
N CYS A 18 -9.33 -25.56 8.35
CA CYS A 18 -10.51 -24.84 8.87
C CYS A 18 -10.28 -24.15 10.22
N ALA A 19 -9.12 -24.32 10.86
CA ALA A 19 -8.86 -23.89 12.23
C ALA A 19 -8.51 -22.39 12.39
N LYS A 20 -8.15 -21.65 11.33
CA LYS A 20 -7.74 -20.23 11.44
C LYS A 20 -8.81 -19.20 11.09
N PHE A 21 -9.95 -19.61 10.53
CA PHE A 21 -11.08 -18.69 10.31
C PHE A 21 -12.03 -18.58 11.51
N LEU A 22 -11.90 -19.49 12.48
CA LEU A 22 -12.73 -19.51 13.69
C LEU A 22 -12.22 -18.61 14.83
N THR A 23 -10.96 -18.19 14.82
CA THR A 23 -10.38 -17.40 15.92
C THR A 23 -10.53 -15.88 15.75
N LEU A 24 -10.86 -15.38 14.55
CA LEU A 24 -11.03 -13.93 14.32
C LEU A 24 -12.50 -13.45 14.22
N ARG A 25 -13.47 -14.36 14.32
CA ARG A 25 -14.91 -14.02 14.32
C ARG A 25 -15.53 -13.97 15.71
N TRP A 26 -14.74 -14.17 16.76
CA TRP A 26 -15.23 -14.14 18.15
C TRP A 26 -15.09 -12.76 18.82
N LEU A 27 -14.30 -11.83 18.26
CA LEU A 27 -13.95 -10.58 18.94
C LEU A 27 -14.86 -9.37 18.63
N THR A 28 -15.85 -9.51 17.76
CA THR A 28 -16.78 -8.42 17.42
C THR A 28 -18.23 -8.89 17.44
N ARG A 29 -18.63 -9.59 18.51
CA ARG A 29 -20.05 -9.67 18.88
C ARG A 29 -20.39 -8.44 19.72
N PRO A 30 -21.18 -7.47 19.22
CA PRO A 30 -21.77 -6.47 20.09
C PRO A 30 -22.65 -7.21 21.11
N ASN A 31 -22.35 -6.97 22.39
CA ASN A 31 -23.08 -7.49 23.54
C ASN A 31 -24.47 -6.84 23.58
N LEU A 32 -25.39 -7.35 22.78
CA LEU A 32 -26.81 -7.04 22.89
C LEU A 32 -27.39 -7.88 24.02
N LYS A 33 -27.35 -7.33 25.24
CA LYS A 33 -28.20 -7.82 26.33
C LYS A 33 -29.65 -7.66 25.87
N PRO A 34 -30.50 -8.71 25.88
CA PRO A 34 -31.92 -8.55 25.66
C PRO A 34 -32.54 -7.93 26.93
N ASN A 35 -32.32 -6.63 27.14
CA ASN A 35 -33.06 -5.86 28.13
C ASN A 35 -34.39 -5.43 27.50
N GLY A 36 -35.36 -6.32 27.63
CA GLY A 36 -36.75 -6.03 27.33
C GLY A 36 -37.54 -7.18 27.90
N TYR A 37 -38.18 -6.95 29.05
CA TYR A 37 -39.29 -7.80 29.48
C TYR A 37 -40.17 -8.09 28.25
N PRO A 38 -40.58 -9.34 27.99
CA PRO A 38 -41.56 -9.57 26.94
C PRO A 38 -42.74 -8.66 27.26
N LYS A 39 -42.99 -7.67 26.40
CA LYS A 39 -44.21 -6.87 26.50
C LYS A 39 -45.33 -7.89 26.53
N ALA A 40 -46.02 -7.98 27.67
CA ALA A 40 -47.22 -8.78 27.79
C ALA A 40 -48.06 -8.45 26.55
N CYS A 41 -48.31 -9.45 25.70
CA CYS A 41 -49.15 -9.27 24.55
C CYS A 41 -50.53 -8.92 25.12
N THR A 42 -50.87 -7.63 25.17
CA THR A 42 -52.19 -7.11 25.57
C THR A 42 -53.29 -7.49 24.55
N ARG A 43 -53.05 -8.53 23.76
CA ARG A 43 -53.86 -9.02 22.66
C ARG A 43 -53.81 -10.56 22.62
N CYS A 44 -53.78 -11.20 23.79
CA CYS A 44 -53.94 -12.65 23.89
C CYS A 44 -55.34 -13.09 24.31
N ASP A 45 -56.18 -12.23 24.88
CA ASP A 45 -57.49 -12.65 25.39
C ASP A 45 -58.63 -11.76 24.93
N GLU A 46 -58.80 -11.64 23.61
CA GLU A 46 -60.12 -11.32 23.10
C GLU A 46 -60.47 -12.30 21.98
N TRP A 47 -60.86 -13.49 22.42
CA TRP A 47 -61.36 -14.55 21.56
C TRP A 47 -62.68 -14.08 20.92
N HIS A 48 -62.64 -13.65 19.66
CA HIS A 48 -63.82 -13.22 18.91
C HIS A 48 -64.59 -14.44 18.36
N GLY A 49 -65.08 -15.30 19.27
CA GLY A 49 -65.75 -16.56 18.95
C GLY A 49 -67.22 -16.44 18.55
N GLY A 50 -67.68 -15.27 18.09
CA GLY A 50 -69.04 -15.03 17.61
C GLY A 50 -69.04 -14.74 16.10
N ALA A 51 -70.06 -15.20 15.38
CA ALA A 51 -70.25 -14.84 13.98
C ALA A 51 -70.52 -13.33 13.87
N VAL A 52 -69.48 -12.54 13.57
CA VAL A 52 -69.60 -11.10 13.34
C VAL A 52 -70.29 -10.91 11.99
N PHE A 53 -71.60 -10.68 12.01
CA PHE A 53 -72.37 -10.36 10.81
C PHE A 53 -72.03 -8.95 10.36
N TYR A 54 -71.04 -8.83 9.48
CA TYR A 54 -70.72 -7.56 8.85
C TYR A 54 -71.85 -7.18 7.90
N SER A 55 -72.33 -5.94 8.01
CA SER A 55 -73.23 -5.40 6.99
C SER A 55 -72.53 -5.41 5.63
N PRO A 56 -73.24 -5.67 4.52
CA PRO A 56 -72.63 -5.72 3.18
C PRO A 56 -71.78 -4.49 2.84
N ARG A 57 -72.18 -3.32 3.35
CA ARG A 57 -71.44 -2.06 3.23
C ARG A 57 -70.06 -2.12 3.88
N LYS A 58 -69.92 -2.76 5.06
CA LYS A 58 -68.62 -2.94 5.73
C LYS A 58 -67.71 -3.88 4.94
N LEU A 59 -68.24 -4.96 4.38
CA LEU A 59 -67.46 -5.86 3.53
C LEU A 59 -66.96 -5.16 2.26
N ALA A 60 -67.78 -4.31 1.64
CA ALA A 60 -67.37 -3.52 0.49
C ALA A 60 -66.22 -2.55 0.83
N SER A 61 -66.30 -1.86 1.96
CA SER A 61 -65.22 -0.97 2.43
C SER A 61 -63.91 -1.70 2.73
N GLU A 62 -63.97 -2.84 3.42
CA GLU A 62 -62.78 -3.65 3.71
C GLU A 62 -62.14 -4.23 2.43
N ARG A 63 -62.97 -4.64 1.45
CA ARG A 63 -62.47 -5.08 0.14
C ARG A 63 -61.81 -3.93 -0.62
N ALA A 64 -62.40 -2.75 -0.61
CA ALA A 64 -61.82 -1.57 -1.26
C ALA A 64 -60.48 -1.18 -0.63
N ARG A 65 -60.38 -1.23 0.70
CA ARG A 65 -59.13 -1.00 1.43
C ARG A 65 -58.06 -2.03 1.07
N LYS A 66 -58.42 -3.32 1.07
CA LYS A 66 -57.49 -4.39 0.67
C LYS A 66 -57.05 -4.28 -0.79
N ALA A 67 -57.95 -3.87 -1.68
CA ALA A 67 -57.59 -3.60 -3.07
C ALA A 67 -56.55 -2.48 -3.17
N ALA A 68 -56.77 -1.36 -2.48
CA ALA A 68 -55.81 -0.26 -2.43
C ALA A 68 -54.45 -0.70 -1.85
N GLU A 69 -54.44 -1.49 -0.77
CA GLU A 69 -53.19 -2.03 -0.18
C GLU A 69 -52.43 -2.94 -1.17
N LEU A 70 -53.14 -3.72 -2.00
CA LEU A 70 -52.53 -4.57 -3.02
C LEU A 70 -51.96 -3.74 -4.19
N ASP A 71 -52.67 -2.69 -4.59
CA ASP A 71 -52.21 -1.78 -5.65
C ASP A 71 -50.94 -1.03 -5.20
N GLU A 72 -50.93 -0.49 -3.97
CA GLU A 72 -49.74 0.12 -3.37
C GLU A 72 -48.57 -0.88 -3.25
N ALA A 73 -48.86 -2.13 -2.85
CA ALA A 73 -47.84 -3.17 -2.78
C ALA A 73 -47.26 -3.51 -4.17
N ALA A 74 -48.08 -3.53 -5.21
CA ALA A 74 -47.64 -3.76 -6.58
C ALA A 74 -46.72 -2.64 -7.07
N GLU A 75 -47.08 -1.38 -6.82
CA GLU A 75 -46.25 -0.22 -7.15
C GLU A 75 -44.90 -0.25 -6.44
N LEU A 76 -44.87 -0.60 -5.15
CA LEU A 76 -43.63 -0.74 -4.39
C LEU A 76 -42.75 -1.87 -4.92
N GLN A 77 -43.32 -2.96 -5.43
CA GLN A 77 -42.53 -4.03 -6.06
C GLN A 77 -41.91 -3.56 -7.38
N LEU A 78 -42.65 -2.78 -8.19
CA LEU A 78 -42.12 -2.19 -9.41
C LEU A 78 -40.98 -1.21 -9.13
N GLN A 79 -41.12 -0.36 -8.10
CA GLN A 79 -40.04 0.55 -7.66
C GLN A 79 -38.80 -0.23 -7.22
N LYS A 80 -38.97 -1.29 -6.40
CA LYS A 80 -37.86 -2.15 -5.98
C LYS A 80 -37.18 -2.84 -7.16
N ALA A 81 -37.91 -3.24 -8.19
CA ALA A 81 -37.34 -3.82 -9.39
C ALA A 81 -36.46 -2.80 -10.14
N ARG A 82 -36.97 -1.59 -10.36
CA ARG A 82 -36.21 -0.47 -10.98
C ARG A 82 -34.95 -0.13 -10.19
N ASP A 83 -35.06 -0.03 -8.87
CA ASP A 83 -33.91 0.23 -8.00
C ASP A 83 -32.84 -0.87 -8.09
N ARG A 84 -33.25 -2.13 -8.23
CA ARG A 84 -32.33 -3.26 -8.42
C ARG A 84 -31.62 -3.16 -9.76
N GLU A 85 -32.33 -2.79 -10.83
CA GLU A 85 -31.76 -2.60 -12.15
C GLU A 85 -30.74 -1.46 -12.17
N ILE A 86 -31.06 -0.31 -11.57
CA ILE A 86 -30.15 0.83 -11.44
C ILE A 86 -28.90 0.42 -10.66
N LYS A 87 -29.07 -0.25 -9.51
CA LYS A 87 -27.93 -0.75 -8.70
C LYS A 87 -27.08 -1.77 -9.45
N ALA A 88 -27.70 -2.64 -10.24
CA ALA A 88 -26.98 -3.62 -11.06
C ALA A 88 -26.16 -2.93 -12.16
N ALA A 89 -26.73 -1.93 -12.83
CA ALA A 89 -26.04 -1.12 -13.83
C ALA A 89 -24.85 -0.37 -13.23
N GLU A 90 -25.04 0.31 -12.10
CA GLU A 90 -23.95 0.98 -11.38
C GLU A 90 -22.84 0.00 -10.97
N ALA A 91 -23.21 -1.18 -10.48
CA ALA A 91 -22.24 -2.20 -10.10
C ALA A 91 -21.45 -2.72 -11.32
N ALA A 92 -22.09 -2.85 -12.49
CA ALA A 92 -21.43 -3.22 -13.72
C ALA A 92 -20.42 -2.15 -14.17
N GLU A 93 -20.79 -0.87 -14.13
CA GLU A 93 -19.88 0.24 -14.45
C GLU A 93 -18.70 0.35 -13.47
N LYS A 94 -18.96 0.14 -12.17
CA LYS A 94 -17.91 0.04 -11.15
C LYS A 94 -16.96 -1.12 -11.42
N LYS A 95 -17.44 -2.27 -11.90
CA LYS A 95 -16.56 -3.39 -12.30
C LYS A 95 -15.72 -3.05 -13.53
N ARG A 96 -16.33 -2.46 -14.57
CA ARG A 96 -15.64 -2.03 -15.79
C ARG A 96 -14.49 -1.05 -15.49
N SER A 97 -14.77 -0.03 -14.68
CA SER A 97 -13.75 0.93 -14.24
C SER A 97 -12.62 0.29 -13.42
N GLN A 98 -12.94 -0.66 -12.53
CA GLN A 98 -11.92 -1.40 -11.79
C GLN A 98 -11.04 -2.28 -12.69
N GLU A 99 -11.62 -2.93 -13.68
CA GLU A 99 -10.90 -3.72 -14.68
C GLU A 99 -9.98 -2.83 -15.52
N ALA A 100 -10.47 -1.70 -16.02
CA ALA A 100 -9.66 -0.71 -16.73
C ALA A 100 -8.49 -0.21 -15.86
N ALA A 101 -8.73 0.07 -14.57
CA ALA A 101 -7.67 0.48 -13.64
C ALA A 101 -6.63 -0.62 -13.40
N LYS A 102 -7.05 -1.89 -13.33
CA LYS A 102 -6.11 -3.03 -13.22
C LYS A 102 -5.24 -3.16 -14.47
N VAL A 103 -5.84 -3.05 -15.66
CA VAL A 103 -5.11 -3.11 -16.93
C VAL A 103 -4.11 -1.96 -17.03
N ALA A 104 -4.50 -0.72 -16.71
CA ALA A 104 -3.61 0.43 -16.71
C ALA A 104 -2.41 0.24 -15.75
N ARG A 105 -2.64 -0.33 -14.57
CA ARG A 105 -1.56 -0.66 -13.62
C ARG A 105 -0.60 -1.72 -14.16
N GLN A 106 -1.12 -2.74 -14.83
CA GLN A 106 -0.29 -3.78 -15.45
C GLN A 106 0.57 -3.19 -16.57
N GLN A 107 -0.01 -2.37 -17.44
CA GLN A 107 0.73 -1.69 -18.50
C GLN A 107 1.81 -0.75 -17.94
N ALA A 108 1.49 0.05 -16.92
CA ALA A 108 2.47 0.90 -16.25
C ALA A 108 3.60 0.10 -15.60
N LYS A 109 3.30 -1.09 -15.07
CA LYS A 109 4.33 -1.99 -14.52
C LYS A 109 5.25 -2.53 -15.61
N ILE A 110 4.68 -3.02 -16.72
CA ILE A 110 5.45 -3.52 -17.87
C ILE A 110 6.38 -2.42 -18.41
N ALA A 111 5.89 -1.19 -18.57
CA ALA A 111 6.70 -0.06 -19.03
C ALA A 111 7.86 0.23 -18.07
N LYS A 112 7.60 0.29 -16.76
CA LYS A 112 8.64 0.50 -15.74
C LYS A 112 9.68 -0.62 -15.69
N ASP A 113 9.25 -1.87 -15.85
CA ASP A 113 10.16 -3.01 -15.85
C ASP A 113 11.03 -3.01 -17.11
N ALA A 114 10.47 -2.67 -18.27
CA ALA A 114 11.23 -2.51 -19.52
C ALA A 114 12.27 -1.38 -19.44
N GLU A 115 11.91 -0.22 -18.87
CA GLU A 115 12.85 0.88 -18.64
C GLU A 115 13.98 0.47 -17.69
N GLN A 116 13.65 -0.23 -16.60
CA GLN A 116 14.67 -0.72 -15.67
C GLN A 116 15.61 -1.73 -16.31
N LEU A 117 15.12 -2.62 -17.16
CA LEU A 117 15.96 -3.57 -17.91
C LEU A 117 16.94 -2.82 -18.82
N ARG A 118 16.46 -1.86 -19.61
CA ARG A 118 17.32 -1.02 -20.46
C ARG A 118 18.40 -0.30 -19.65
N GLN A 119 18.03 0.30 -18.52
CA GLN A 119 19.00 0.96 -17.64
C GLN A 119 20.03 -0.01 -17.05
N ARG A 120 19.63 -1.24 -16.74
CA ARG A 120 20.55 -2.29 -16.24
C ARG A 120 21.53 -2.70 -17.33
N GLU A 121 21.06 -2.90 -18.54
CA GLU A 121 21.88 -3.24 -19.71
C GLU A 121 22.89 -2.13 -20.03
N GLU A 122 22.44 -0.87 -20.07
CA GLU A 122 23.33 0.27 -20.28
C GLU A 122 24.39 0.38 -19.17
N LYS A 123 24.00 0.20 -17.90
CA LYS A 123 24.92 0.22 -16.77
C LYS A 123 25.89 -0.97 -16.85
N ALA A 124 25.44 -2.14 -17.29
CA ALA A 124 26.29 -3.30 -17.49
C ALA A 124 27.31 -3.07 -18.62
N ALA A 125 26.88 -2.53 -19.75
CA ALA A 125 27.77 -2.15 -20.86
C ALA A 125 28.80 -1.11 -20.43
N LYS A 126 28.39 -0.04 -19.72
CA LYS A 126 29.29 0.97 -19.15
C LYS A 126 30.30 0.36 -18.18
N ARG A 127 29.88 -0.60 -17.33
CA ARG A 127 30.77 -1.32 -16.43
C ARG A 127 31.77 -2.21 -17.18
N ALA A 128 31.34 -2.89 -18.25
CA ALA A 128 32.21 -3.71 -19.08
C ALA A 128 33.30 -2.87 -19.77
N LEU A 129 32.93 -1.75 -20.39
CA LEU A 129 33.88 -0.81 -20.99
C LEU A 129 34.89 -0.27 -19.96
N LYS A 130 34.40 0.12 -18.78
CA LYS A 130 35.28 0.58 -17.70
C LYS A 130 36.26 -0.51 -17.24
N LYS A 131 35.84 -1.77 -17.16
CA LYS A 131 36.73 -2.90 -16.84
C LYS A 131 37.84 -3.07 -17.86
N LEU A 132 37.52 -2.97 -19.16
CA LEU A 132 38.53 -3.06 -20.23
C LEU A 132 39.54 -1.91 -20.14
N GLN A 133 39.09 -0.68 -19.90
CA GLN A 133 39.97 0.48 -19.70
C GLN A 133 40.87 0.32 -18.48
N GLN A 134 40.32 -0.18 -17.36
CA GLN A 134 41.10 -0.43 -16.14
C GLN A 134 42.13 -1.54 -16.35
N ALA A 135 41.79 -2.63 -17.04
CA ALA A 135 42.75 -3.68 -17.40
C ALA A 135 43.90 -3.14 -18.26
N ALA A 136 43.59 -2.34 -19.29
CA ALA A 136 44.61 -1.71 -20.13
C ALA A 136 45.49 -0.72 -19.35
N THR A 137 44.91 0.05 -18.43
CA THR A 137 45.65 1.00 -17.59
C THR A 137 46.52 0.28 -16.54
N ALA A 138 46.02 -0.82 -15.98
CA ALA A 138 46.76 -1.68 -15.05
C ALA A 138 47.92 -2.41 -15.73
N GLN A 139 47.78 -2.80 -17.01
CA GLN A 139 48.89 -3.35 -17.79
C GLN A 139 49.97 -2.28 -18.02
N LYS A 140 49.58 -1.08 -18.45
CA LYS A 140 50.52 0.06 -18.59
C LYS A 140 51.23 0.38 -17.27
N SER A 141 50.54 0.37 -16.13
CA SER A 141 51.16 0.63 -14.83
C SER A 141 52.11 -0.48 -14.40
N ARG A 142 51.76 -1.76 -14.61
CA ARG A 142 52.65 -2.91 -14.37
C ARG A 142 53.92 -2.85 -15.21
N ASP A 143 53.81 -2.50 -16.49
CA ASP A 143 54.96 -2.39 -17.40
C ASP A 143 55.87 -1.20 -17.03
N THR A 144 55.29 -0.08 -16.60
CA THR A 144 56.05 1.09 -16.13
C THR A 144 56.79 0.82 -14.82
N ALA A 145 56.14 0.12 -13.87
CA ALA A 145 56.73 -0.25 -12.59
C ALA A 145 57.93 -1.20 -12.76
N ASN A 146 57.86 -2.14 -13.71
CA ASN A 146 58.98 -3.03 -14.02
C ASN A 146 60.17 -2.30 -14.69
N LYS A 147 59.94 -1.24 -15.47
CA LYS A 147 61.02 -0.42 -16.05
C LYS A 147 61.73 0.47 -15.01
N ARG A 148 61.03 0.88 -13.94
CA ARG A 148 61.56 1.82 -12.93
C ARG A 148 62.70 1.29 -12.06
N LYS A 149 62.97 -0.03 -12.07
CA LYS A 149 64.11 -0.59 -11.31
C LYS A 149 65.45 -0.51 -12.05
N ARG A 150 65.50 -0.12 -13.33
CA ARG A 150 66.75 -0.21 -14.13
C ARG A 150 67.46 1.11 -14.47
N GLU A 151 66.90 2.28 -14.16
CA GLU A 151 67.55 3.58 -14.48
C GLU A 151 67.67 4.54 -13.28
N ALA A 152 67.27 4.14 -12.07
CA ALA A 152 67.39 4.97 -10.86
C ALA A 152 68.77 4.89 -10.19
N SER A 153 69.82 4.48 -10.92
CA SER A 153 71.21 4.49 -10.46
C SER A 153 71.93 5.78 -10.87
N HIS A 154 71.31 6.94 -10.69
CA HIS A 154 72.04 8.20 -10.70
C HIS A 154 71.97 8.82 -9.32
N LYS A 155 73.12 8.83 -8.64
CA LYS A 155 73.25 9.32 -7.26
C LYS A 155 72.92 10.81 -7.25
N PRO A 156 71.97 11.30 -6.42
CA PRO A 156 71.82 12.73 -6.24
C PRO A 156 73.10 13.27 -5.57
N ALA A 157 73.74 14.25 -6.21
CA ALA A 157 74.90 14.93 -5.65
C ALA A 157 74.55 15.52 -4.27
N LYS A 158 75.41 15.25 -3.28
CA LYS A 158 75.23 15.71 -1.90
C LYS A 158 75.36 17.24 -1.87
N LYS A 159 74.30 17.95 -1.45
CA LYS A 159 74.35 19.40 -1.19
C LYS A 159 75.00 19.64 0.18
N PRO A 160 76.01 20.53 0.32
CA PRO A 160 76.52 20.89 1.63
C PRO A 160 75.55 21.82 2.38
N THR A 161 75.20 21.37 3.58
CA THR A 161 74.94 22.13 4.81
C THR A 161 74.59 23.61 4.67
N LYS A 162 73.30 23.95 4.86
CA LYS A 162 72.87 25.33 5.16
C LYS A 162 72.31 25.43 6.58
N ARG A 163 73.11 26.18 7.36
CA ARG A 163 72.95 26.88 8.64
C ARG A 163 71.52 27.03 9.21
N ARG A 164 71.46 26.76 10.53
CA ARG A 164 70.53 27.24 11.56
C ARG A 164 69.84 28.57 11.20
N ARG A 165 68.50 28.59 11.24
CA ARG A 165 67.73 29.80 11.53
C ARG A 165 66.86 29.58 12.76
N VAL A 166 66.83 30.65 13.54
CA VAL A 166 66.27 30.85 14.88
C VAL A 166 64.74 30.73 14.86
N VAL A 167 64.19 30.13 15.92
CA VAL A 167 62.76 30.07 16.22
C VAL A 167 62.29 31.47 16.62
N ALA A 168 61.29 32.00 15.90
CA ALA A 168 60.49 33.13 16.37
C ALA A 168 59.13 32.59 16.84
N PRO A 169 58.63 32.97 18.03
CA PRO A 169 57.31 32.54 18.48
C PRO A 169 56.24 33.36 17.75
N SER A 170 55.49 32.72 16.85
CA SER A 170 54.29 33.32 16.26
C SER A 170 53.11 33.13 17.21
N SER A 171 52.79 34.20 17.92
CA SER A 171 51.46 34.68 18.36
C SER A 171 50.35 33.64 18.52
N GLY A 172 49.86 33.51 19.75
CA GLY A 172 48.61 32.81 20.07
C GLY A 172 47.43 33.37 19.28
N VAL A 173 46.66 32.46 18.68
CA VAL A 173 45.32 32.77 18.20
C VAL A 173 44.45 32.98 19.43
N VAL A 174 44.09 34.24 19.67
CA VAL A 174 43.01 34.61 20.58
C VAL A 174 41.74 33.95 20.05
N ALA A 175 41.20 32.99 20.80
CA ALA A 175 39.87 32.47 20.56
C ALA A 175 38.88 33.63 20.67
N GLY A 176 38.22 33.96 19.56
CA GLY A 176 37.10 34.89 19.58
C GLY A 176 35.99 34.39 20.51
N PRO A 177 35.14 35.28 21.04
CA PRO A 177 34.06 34.90 21.95
C PRO A 177 33.18 33.80 21.33
N PRO A 178 32.68 32.84 22.14
CA PRO A 178 31.94 31.70 21.62
C PRO A 178 30.74 32.18 20.82
N GLU A 179 30.64 31.69 19.59
CA GLU A 179 29.49 31.94 18.70
C GLU A 179 28.22 31.46 19.42
N ALA A 180 27.20 32.32 19.47
CA ALA A 180 25.98 32.04 20.20
C ALA A 180 25.28 30.78 19.65
N SER A 181 24.86 29.88 20.55
CA SER A 181 24.19 28.62 20.20
C SER A 181 23.03 28.89 19.22
N PRO A 182 22.89 28.08 18.14
CA PRO A 182 21.80 28.25 17.19
C PRO A 182 20.44 28.13 17.88
N PRO A 183 19.41 28.87 17.40
CA PRO A 183 18.08 28.85 18.00
C PRO A 183 17.46 27.44 17.96
N PRO A 184 16.60 27.09 18.93
CA PRO A 184 15.98 25.78 19.01
C PRO A 184 15.15 25.49 17.76
N LYS A 185 15.42 24.36 17.09
CA LYS A 185 14.67 23.92 15.91
C LYS A 185 13.40 23.17 16.35
N PHE A 186 12.25 23.53 15.79
CA PHE A 186 10.98 22.84 16.02
C PHE A 186 10.59 22.00 14.81
N SER A 187 10.01 20.82 15.03
CA SER A 187 9.44 19.98 13.98
C SER A 187 8.08 20.49 13.51
N LEU A 188 7.56 19.97 12.40
CA LEU A 188 6.22 20.28 11.85
C LEU A 188 5.06 20.09 12.85
N ARG A 189 5.28 19.38 13.97
CA ARG A 189 4.31 19.18 15.05
C ARG A 189 4.66 19.95 16.34
N ASN A 190 5.43 21.04 16.22
CA ASN A 190 5.88 21.89 17.34
C ASN A 190 6.63 21.16 18.46
N ARG A 191 7.32 20.05 18.14
CA ARG A 191 8.25 19.40 19.10
C ARG A 191 9.66 19.96 18.91
N GLN A 192 10.28 20.40 20.00
CA GLN A 192 11.67 20.87 20.00
C GLN A 192 12.63 19.72 19.69
N ILE A 193 13.45 19.90 18.67
CA ILE A 193 14.45 18.92 18.22
C ILE A 193 15.73 19.14 19.03
N LYS A 194 16.12 18.14 19.82
CA LYS A 194 17.41 18.15 20.54
C LYS A 194 18.53 17.77 19.56
N THR A 195 19.34 18.74 19.15
CA THR A 195 20.53 18.46 18.33
C THR A 195 21.63 17.82 19.20
N PRO A 196 22.25 16.71 18.75
CA PRO A 196 23.39 16.12 19.46
C PRO A 196 24.56 17.10 19.52
N ALA A 197 25.37 17.03 20.59
CA ALA A 197 26.52 17.93 20.79
C ALA A 197 27.57 17.87 19.67
N ARG A 198 27.61 16.79 18.90
CA ARG A 198 28.49 16.66 17.71
C ARG A 198 28.11 17.62 16.57
N TYR A 199 26.89 18.16 16.59
CA TYR A 199 26.33 19.03 15.55
C TYR A 199 25.93 20.41 16.11
N LYS A 200 26.45 20.76 17.30
CA LYS A 200 26.28 22.07 17.93
C LYS A 200 27.49 22.94 17.64
#